data_AF-A0A849FPP0-F1
#
_entry.id   AF-A0A849FPP0-F1
#
_cell.length_a   1.000
_cell.length_b   1.000
_cell.length_c   1.000
_cell.angle_alpha   90.00
_cell.angle_beta   90.00
_cell.angle_gamma   90.00
#
_symmetry.space_group_name_H-M   'P 1'
#
loop_
_entity.id
_entity.type
_entity.pdbx_description
1 polymer ?
#
loop_
_entity_poly.entity_id
_entity_poly.type
_entity_poly.pdbx_seq_one_letter_code
_entity_poly.pdbx_strand_id
1 'polypeptide(L)' 'MLATLQIGAMRITLALNTLKLVLRQAGLDLFTVRRRYDDIPWPHATKGFLKMKQKIPGILAQMDLADEDAARAADWQERK' A
#
# COMPACT_ATOMS: atom_id res chain seq x y z
N MET A 1 26.09 13.37 3.72
CA MET A 1 25.07 12.33 3.48
C MET A 1 23.80 12.74 4.22
N LEU A 2 22.91 13.48 3.57
CA LEU A 2 21.72 14.06 4.23
C LEU A 2 20.49 13.20 3.95
N ALA A 3 19.92 12.65 5.02
CA ALA A 3 18.66 11.91 5.05
C ALA A 3 17.51 12.85 4.68
N THR A 4 16.88 12.61 3.52
CA THR A 4 15.73 13.37 3.05
C THR A 4 14.46 12.97 3.82
N LEU A 5 14.15 13.75 4.85
CA LEU A 5 12.83 14.25 5.24
C LEU A 5 11.59 13.34 4.98
N GLN A 6 11.21 12.53 5.98
CA GLN A 6 9.93 11.80 6.04
C GLN A 6 9.04 12.34 7.20
N ILE A 7 8.65 13.61 7.15
CA ILE A 7 7.94 14.28 8.26
C ILE A 7 6.44 13.89 8.34
N GLY A 8 5.82 13.49 7.23
CA GLY A 8 4.38 13.14 7.19
C GLY A 8 4.01 11.83 7.90
N ALA A 9 4.81 10.77 7.71
CA ALA A 9 4.56 9.46 8.31
C ALA A 9 4.70 9.45 9.85
N MET A 10 5.43 10.42 10.40
CA MET A 10 5.77 10.48 11.82
C MET A 10 4.56 10.75 12.71
N ARG A 11 3.58 11.55 12.25
CA ARG A 11 2.40 11.92 13.06
C ARG A 11 1.38 10.80 13.18
N ILE A 12 1.07 10.11 12.09
CA ILE A 12 0.12 8.99 12.10
C ILE A 12 0.72 7.79 12.85
N THR A 13 2.00 7.50 12.62
CA THR A 13 2.70 6.42 13.33
C THR A 13 2.74 6.69 14.83
N LEU A 14 3.06 7.92 15.23
CA LEU A 14 3.03 8.32 16.64
C LEU A 14 1.63 8.18 17.23
N ALA A 15 0.60 8.72 16.57
CA ALA A 15 -0.78 8.63 17.06
C ALA A 15 -1.27 7.18 17.18
N LEU A 16 -0.96 6.33 16.20
CA LEU A 16 -1.29 4.90 16.24
C LEU A 16 -0.56 4.19 17.38
N ASN A 17 0.72 4.49 17.62
CA ASN A 17 1.47 3.88 18.70
C ASN A 17 0.96 4.34 20.08
N THR A 18 0.63 5.62 20.24
CA THR A 18 0.00 6.14 21.45
C THR A 18 -1.36 5.46 21.70
N LEU A 19 -2.18 5.33 20.67
CA LEU A 19 -3.49 4.68 20.78
C LEU A 19 -3.36 3.19 21.14
N LYS A 20 -2.41 2.47 20.53
CA LYS A 20 -2.09 1.08 20.90
C LYS A 20 -1.78 0.95 22.38
N LEU A 21 -1.00 1.87 22.93
CA LEU A 21 -0.61 1.84 24.34
C LEU A 21 -1.81 2.08 25.27
N VAL A 22 -2.62 3.10 24.98
CA VAL A 22 -3.81 3.45 25.77
C VAL A 22 -4.82 2.31 25.77
N LEU A 23 -5.07 1.70 24.61
CA LEU A 23 -6.00 0.58 24.50
C LEU A 23 -5.49 -0.66 25.24
N ARG A 24 -4.19 -0.96 25.15
CA ARG A 24 -3.56 -2.05 25.91
C ARG A 24 -3.71 -1.88 27.42
N GLN A 25 -3.56 -0.66 27.93
CA GLN A 25 -3.78 -0.36 29.36
C GLN A 25 -5.23 -0.58 29.79
N ALA A 26 -6.18 -0.39 28.88
CA ALA A 26 -7.60 -0.70 29.10
C ALA A 26 -7.95 -2.19 28.86
N GLY A 27 -6.96 -3.06 28.59
CA GLY A 27 -7.17 -4.48 28.30
C GLY A 27 -7.70 -4.77 26.89
N LEU A 28 -7.61 -3.80 25.97
CA LEU A 28 -8.08 -3.89 24.59
C LEU A 28 -6.90 -3.99 23.60
N ASP A 29 -7.03 -4.87 22.62
CA ASP A 29 -6.05 -5.02 21.55
C ASP A 29 -6.46 -4.26 20.28
N LEU A 30 -5.54 -3.44 19.76
CA LEU A 30 -5.72 -2.75 18.49
C LEU A 30 -5.12 -3.57 17.35
N PHE A 31 -5.99 -4.13 16.51
CA PHE A 31 -5.61 -4.86 15.30
C PHE A 31 -5.60 -3.92 14.08
N THR A 32 -4.46 -3.84 13.40
CA THR A 32 -4.33 -3.12 12.13
C THR A 32 -4.41 -4.10 10.98
N VAL A 33 -5.48 -4.04 10.19
CA VAL A 33 -5.65 -4.86 8.99
C VAL A 33 -5.00 -4.14 7.81
N ARG A 34 -4.03 -4.79 7.17
CA ARG A 34 -3.50 -4.37 5.87
C ARG A 34 -3.79 -5.48 4.86
N ARG A 35 -4.37 -5.13 3.71
CA ARG A 35 -4.69 -6.11 2.68
C ARG A 35 -3.42 -6.44 1.89
N ARG A 36 -3.35 -7.66 1.36
CA ARG A 36 -2.26 -8.08 0.46
C ARG A 36 -2.11 -7.17 -0.76
N TYR A 37 -3.24 -6.66 -1.28
CA TYR A 37 -3.28 -5.65 -2.34
C TYR A 37 -2.56 -4.35 -1.95
N ASP A 38 -2.55 -3.96 -0.67
CA ASP A 38 -1.86 -2.76 -0.20
C ASP A 38 -0.39 -3.05 0.16
N ASP A 39 -0.06 -4.26 0.64
CA ASP A 39 1.29 -4.66 1.04
C ASP A 39 2.34 -4.54 -0.06
N ILE A 40 2.00 -4.99 -1.26
CA ILE A 40 2.90 -5.11 -2.41
C ILE A 40 3.22 -3.76 -3.07
N PRO A 41 2.24 -2.86 -3.33
CA PRO A 41 2.52 -1.57 -3.96
C PRO A 41 3.09 -0.52 -3.01
N TRP A 42 2.76 -0.59 -1.71
CA TRP A 42 3.10 0.47 -0.75
C TRP A 42 4.61 0.78 -0.64
N PRO A 43 5.52 -0.21 -0.65
CA PRO A 43 6.98 0.06 -0.67
C PRO A 43 7.46 0.80 -1.93
N HIS A 44 6.69 0.76 -3.02
CA HIS A 44 7.01 1.42 -4.28
C HIS A 44 6.45 2.84 -4.38
N ALA A 45 5.51 3.21 -3.50
CA ALA A 45 4.84 4.52 -3.46
C ALA A 45 5.67 5.63 -2.77
N THR A 46 7.00 5.60 -2.91
CA THR A 46 7.90 6.51 -2.17
C THR A 46 8.33 7.76 -2.94
N LYS A 47 8.19 7.78 -4.27
CA LYS A 47 8.64 8.91 -5.12
C LYS A 47 7.55 9.43 -6.07
N GLY A 48 6.31 9.41 -5.60
CA GLY A 48 5.14 9.83 -6.37
C GLY A 48 4.67 8.79 -7.42
N PHE A 49 3.57 9.13 -8.09
CA PHE A 49 2.82 8.22 -8.96
C PHE A 49 3.62 7.72 -10.17
N LEU A 50 4.40 8.57 -10.84
CA LEU A 50 5.09 8.21 -12.08
C LEU A 50 6.13 7.10 -11.88
N LYS A 51 6.89 7.16 -10.78
CA LYS A 51 7.90 6.13 -10.49
C LYS A 51 7.26 4.81 -10.09
N MET A 52 6.14 4.86 -9.41
CA MET A 52 5.34 3.67 -9.09
C MET A 52 4.71 3.06 -10.35
N LYS A 53 4.22 3.90 -11.28
CA LYS A 53 3.57 3.46 -12.52
C LYS A 53 4.43 2.50 -13.34
N GLN A 54 5.72 2.78 -13.43
CA GLN A 54 6.69 1.92 -14.14
C GLN A 54 6.83 0.52 -13.52
N LYS A 55 6.49 0.37 -12.24
CA LYS A 55 6.57 -0.90 -11.50
C LYS A 55 5.24 -1.67 -11.45
N ILE A 56 4.14 -1.06 -11.91
CA ILE A 56 2.81 -1.68 -11.89
C ILE A 56 2.80 -3.08 -12.52
N PRO A 57 3.41 -3.32 -13.70
CA PRO A 57 3.38 -4.66 -14.30
C PRO A 57 3.97 -5.75 -13.39
N GLY A 58 5.10 -5.45 -12.71
CA GLY A 58 5.71 -6.38 -11.76
C GLY A 58 4.91 -6.55 -10.46
N ILE A 59 4.22 -5.49 -10.02
CA ILE A 59 3.33 -5.52 -8.86
C ILE A 59 2.12 -6.42 -9.15
N LEU A 60 1.52 -6.31 -10.33
CA LEU A 60 0.37 -7.13 -10.75
C LEU A 60 0.75 -8.61 -10.90
N ALA A 61 1.93 -8.89 -11.46
CA ALA A 61 2.46 -10.26 -11.53
C ALA A 61 2.66 -10.89 -10.14
N GLN A 62 3.13 -10.11 -9.15
CA GLN A 62 3.28 -10.59 -7.76
C GLN A 62 1.95 -10.84 -7.04
N MET A 63 0.87 -10.23 -7.53
CA MET A 63 -0.48 -10.41 -6.99
C MET A 63 -1.24 -11.57 -7.63
N ASP A 64 -0.67 -12.24 -8.64
CA ASP A 64 -1.36 -13.22 -9.48
C ASP A 64 -2.58 -12.63 -10.23
N LEU A 65 -2.58 -11.30 -10.42
CA LEU A 65 -3.66 -10.56 -11.09
C LEU A 65 -3.36 -10.30 -12.57
N ALA A 66 -2.18 -10.71 -13.05
CA ALA A 66 -1.73 -10.41 -14.41
C ALA A 66 -2.65 -11.02 -15.48
N ASP A 67 -3.15 -12.24 -15.25
CA ASP A 67 -4.03 -12.93 -16.20
C ASP A 67 -5.47 -12.39 -16.15
N GLU A 68 -5.97 -12.02 -14.96
CA GLU A 68 -7.30 -11.41 -14.79
C GLU A 68 -7.38 -10.00 -15.39
N ASP A 69 -6.32 -9.20 -15.25
CA ASP A 69 -6.26 -7.86 -15.83
C ASP A 69 -6.16 -7.91 -17.36
N ALA A 70 -5.42 -8.88 -17.92
CA ALA A 70 -5.37 -9.11 -19.36
C ALA A 70 -6.74 -9.53 -19.91
N ALA A 71 -7.43 -10.44 -19.21
CA ALA A 71 -8.78 -10.88 -19.58
C ALA A 71 -9.81 -9.74 -19.51
N ARG A 72 -9.77 -8.91 -18.47
CA ARG A 72 -10.63 -7.71 -18.39
C ARG A 72 -10.30 -6.71 -19.48
N ALA A 73 -9.01 -6.44 -19.74
CA ALA A 73 -8.60 -5.51 -20.80
C ALA A 73 -9.11 -5.93 -22.19
N ALA A 74 -9.18 -7.23 -22.46
CA ALA A 74 -9.77 -7.76 -23.69
C ALA A 74 -11.29 -7.50 -23.77
N ASP A 75 -12.05 -7.75 -22.70
CA ASP A 75 -13.50 -7.43 -22.62
C ASP A 75 -13.77 -5.93 -22.82
N TRP A 76 -12.88 -5.04 -22.36
CA TRP A 76 -12.99 -3.60 -22.60
C TRP A 76 -12.80 -3.17 -24.06
N GLN A 77 -12.04 -3.93 -24.86
CA GLN A 77 -11.85 -3.61 -26.29
C GLN A 77 -13.04 -4.07 -27.14
N GLU A 78 -13.72 -5.14 -26.73
CA GLU A 78 -14.82 -5.75 -27.46
C GLU A 78 -16.14 -4.98 -27.31
N ARG A 79 -16.22 -4.08 -26.31
CA ARG A 79 -17.40 -3.23 -26.03
C ARG A 79 -17.36 -1.85 -26.69
N LYS A 80 -16.37 -1.58 -27.56
CA LYS A 80 -16.26 -0.33 -28.34
C LYS A 80 -16.71 -0.55 -29.78
#